data_AF-A0A9X2P8U1-F1
#
_entry.id   AF-A0A9X2P8U1-F1
#
_cell.length_a   1.000
_cell.length_b   1.000
_cell.length_c   1.000
_cell.angle_alpha   90.00
_cell.angle_beta   90.00
_cell.angle_gamma   90.00
#
_symmetry.space_group_name_H-M   'P 1'
#
loop_
_entity.id
_entity.type
_entity.pdbx_description
1 polymer ?
#
loop_
_entity_poly.entity_id
_entity_poly.type
_entity_poly.pdbx_seq_one_letter_code
_entity_poly.pdbx_strand_id
1 'polypeptide(L)'
;MARHSQPFRYDGAFPCEAEIARRLSQDPKDWAAKAALLEREGLPRIDPIMGGRYWPAVAAFWHHRYGLSTVRASQPDGEENLDALR
;
A
#
# COMPACT_ATOMS: atom_id res chain seq x y z
N MET A 1 -25.29 -22.96 -7.83
CA MET A 1 -24.65 -22.17 -6.75
C MET A 1 -23.16 -22.50 -6.76
N ALA A 2 -22.38 -21.76 -7.55
CA ALA A 2 -20.94 -22.01 -7.66
C ALA A 2 -20.28 -21.62 -6.33
N ARG A 3 -19.67 -22.61 -5.68
CA ARG A 3 -18.80 -22.38 -4.52
C ARG A 3 -17.67 -21.48 -5.02
N HIS A 4 -17.72 -20.19 -4.66
CA HIS A 4 -16.60 -19.29 -4.85
C HIS A 4 -15.42 -19.92 -4.12
N SER A 5 -14.46 -20.44 -4.88
CA SER A 5 -13.18 -20.83 -4.35
C SER A 5 -12.59 -19.58 -3.70
N GLN A 6 -12.64 -19.49 -2.38
CA GLN A 6 -11.82 -18.56 -1.61
C GLN A 6 -10.54 -19.30 -1.21
N PRO A 7 -9.50 -19.39 -2.05
CA PRO A 7 -8.16 -19.47 -1.52
C PRO A 7 -7.64 -18.05 -1.39
N PHE A 8 -6.84 -17.84 -0.36
CA PHE A 8 -6.10 -16.62 -0.07
C PHE A 8 -6.80 -15.58 0.79
N ARG A 9 -7.01 -15.97 2.06
CA ARG A 9 -6.77 -15.03 3.15
C ARG A 9 -5.27 -14.66 3.13
N TYR A 10 -4.85 -13.66 2.37
CA TYR A 10 -3.55 -12.99 2.62
C TYR A 10 -3.79 -11.78 3.51
N ASP A 11 -3.91 -12.06 4.80
CA ASP A 11 -3.95 -11.06 5.88
C ASP A 11 -2.53 -10.61 6.27
N GLY A 12 -1.52 -10.94 5.46
CA GLY A 12 -0.13 -10.56 5.69
C GLY A 12 0.22 -9.23 5.02
N ALA A 13 1.02 -8.40 5.70
CA ALA A 13 1.49 -7.15 5.14
C ALA A 13 2.53 -7.32 4.00
N PHE A 14 3.05 -8.53 3.79
CA PHE A 14 3.99 -8.90 2.73
C PHE A 14 3.40 -9.99 1.83
N PRO A 15 2.45 -9.66 0.94
CA PRO A 15 1.98 -10.60 -0.07
C PRO A 15 3.05 -10.90 -1.12
N CYS A 16 2.95 -12.08 -1.75
CA CYS A 16 3.76 -12.43 -2.91
C CYS A 16 3.35 -11.61 -4.15
N GLU A 17 4.23 -11.52 -5.14
CA GLU A 17 4.00 -10.68 -6.33
C GLU A 17 2.76 -11.11 -7.14
N ALA A 18 2.46 -12.40 -7.19
CA ALA A 18 1.25 -12.89 -7.84
C ALA A 18 -0.04 -12.40 -7.15
N GLU A 19 -0.02 -12.25 -5.81
CA GLU A 19 -1.16 -11.71 -5.09
C GLU A 19 -1.26 -10.19 -5.25
N ILE A 20 -0.14 -9.48 -5.27
CA ILE A 20 -0.13 -8.04 -5.57
C ILE A 20 -0.72 -7.78 -6.96
N ALA A 21 -0.29 -8.56 -7.96
CA ALA A 21 -0.83 -8.50 -9.31
C ALA A 21 -2.35 -8.71 -9.29
N ARG A 22 -2.82 -9.75 -8.61
CA ARG A 22 -4.24 -10.07 -8.50
C ARG A 22 -5.06 -8.96 -7.82
N ARG A 23 -4.54 -8.34 -6.75
CA ARG A 23 -5.19 -7.21 -6.08
C ARG A 23 -5.32 -5.97 -6.96
N LEU A 24 -4.37 -5.76 -7.87
CA LEU A 24 -4.37 -4.68 -8.84
C LEU A 24 -5.04 -5.09 -10.16
N SER A 25 -5.70 -6.26 -10.20
CA SER A 25 -6.34 -6.83 -11.39
C SER A 25 -5.38 -6.94 -12.59
N GLN A 26 -4.11 -7.26 -12.33
CA GLN A 26 -3.07 -7.48 -13.33
C GLN A 26 -2.74 -8.96 -13.48
N ASP A 27 -2.30 -9.36 -14.67
CA ASP A 27 -1.71 -10.69 -14.87
C ASP A 27 -0.36 -10.78 -14.12
N PRO A 28 -0.10 -11.86 -13.35
CA PRO A 28 1.17 -12.03 -12.63
C PRO A 28 2.43 -12.02 -13.50
N LYS A 29 2.33 -12.48 -14.76
CA LYS A 29 3.47 -12.54 -15.69
C LYS A 29 3.83 -11.15 -16.19
N ASP A 30 2.83 -10.33 -16.46
CA ASP A 30 3.01 -8.93 -16.85
C ASP A 30 3.38 -8.03 -15.66
N TRP A 31 2.93 -8.40 -14.45
CA TRP A 31 3.19 -7.63 -13.25
C TRP A 31 4.67 -7.44 -12.96
N ALA A 32 5.51 -8.46 -13.16
CA ALA A 32 6.95 -8.34 -12.91
C ALA A 32 7.61 -7.23 -13.76
N ALA A 33 7.24 -7.14 -15.05
CA ALA A 33 7.76 -6.12 -15.95
C ALA A 33 7.22 -4.71 -15.58
N LYS A 34 5.93 -4.62 -15.23
CA LYS A 34 5.31 -3.36 -14.78
C LYS A 34 5.90 -2.90 -13.45
N ALA A 35 6.11 -3.81 -12.50
CA ALA A 35 6.68 -3.54 -11.20
C ALA A 35 8.09 -2.96 -11.34
N ALA A 36 8.94 -3.52 -12.23
CA ALA A 36 10.28 -2.99 -12.49
C ALA A 36 10.27 -1.55 -13.02
N LEU A 37 9.28 -1.19 -13.84
CA LEU A 37 9.09 0.20 -14.30
C LEU A 37 8.60 1.10 -13.16
N LEU A 38 7.59 0.65 -12.42
CA LEU A 38 6.99 1.39 -11.30
C LEU A 38 7.99 1.58 -10.13
N GLU A 39 8.94 0.67 -9.93
CA GLU A 39 10.04 0.82 -8.97
C GLU A 39 10.93 2.02 -9.26
N ARG A 40 11.04 2.41 -10.54
CA ARG A 40 11.73 3.65 -10.95
C ARG A 40 10.90 4.89 -10.67
N GLU A 41 9.58 4.74 -10.62
CA GLU A 41 8.63 5.81 -10.28
C GLU A 41 8.37 5.93 -8.76
N GLY A 42 8.91 5.01 -7.93
CA GLY A 42 8.79 5.05 -6.47
C GLY A 42 7.94 3.95 -5.84
N LEU A 43 7.55 2.91 -6.59
CA LEU A 43 6.95 1.70 -6.02
C LEU A 43 7.95 1.02 -5.06
N PRO A 44 7.51 0.55 -3.88
CA PRO A 44 8.40 -0.14 -2.94
C PRO A 44 8.99 -1.42 -3.54
N ARG A 45 10.28 -1.62 -3.31
CA ARG A 45 11.03 -2.80 -3.72
C ARG A 45 10.64 -4.04 -2.91
N ILE A 46 11.05 -5.21 -3.40
CA ILE A 46 10.94 -6.47 -2.64
C ILE A 46 11.87 -6.38 -1.44
N ASP A 47 11.34 -6.68 -0.25
CA ASP A 47 12.14 -6.75 0.97
C ASP A 47 13.00 -8.02 0.96
N PRO A 48 14.33 -7.93 1.15
CA PRO A 48 15.23 -9.09 1.06
C PRO A 48 15.09 -10.06 2.24
N ILE A 49 14.49 -9.64 3.36
CA ILE A 49 14.28 -10.47 4.56
C ILE A 49 12.92 -11.15 4.50
N MET A 50 11.87 -10.40 4.13
CA MET A 50 10.50 -10.89 4.08
C MET A 50 10.15 -11.56 2.75
N GLY A 51 10.93 -11.34 1.69
CA GLY A 51 10.71 -11.93 0.36
C GLY A 51 9.46 -11.43 -0.36
N GLY A 52 8.90 -10.30 0.07
CA GLY A 52 7.67 -9.72 -0.48
C GLY A 52 7.70 -8.19 -0.48
N ARG A 53 6.77 -7.57 -1.19
CA ARG A 53 6.61 -6.10 -1.15
C ARG A 53 5.62 -5.73 -0.06
N TYR A 54 5.94 -4.72 0.73
CA TYR A 54 5.07 -4.25 1.80
C TYR A 54 3.78 -3.63 1.22
N TRP A 55 2.64 -4.31 1.39
CA TRP A 55 1.37 -3.93 0.78
C TRP A 55 0.88 -2.52 1.19
N PRO A 56 0.98 -2.08 2.46
CA PRO A 56 0.58 -0.73 2.83
C PRO A 56 1.38 0.35 2.08
N ALA A 57 2.67 0.12 1.79
CA ALA A 57 3.45 1.03 0.97
C ALA A 57 3.03 1.00 -0.51
N VAL A 58 2.69 -0.17 -1.06
CA VAL A 58 2.15 -0.28 -2.42
C VAL A 58 0.82 0.48 -2.53
N ALA A 59 -0.07 0.34 -1.55
CA ALA A 59 -1.33 1.08 -1.51
C ALA A 59 -1.08 2.59 -1.39
N ALA A 60 -0.15 3.02 -0.54
CA ALA A 60 0.22 4.43 -0.39
C ALA A 60 0.76 5.04 -1.69
N PHE A 61 1.58 4.28 -2.46
CA PHE A 61 2.06 4.71 -3.78
C PHE A 61 0.89 5.01 -4.72
N TRP A 62 -0.10 4.13 -4.80
CA TRP A 62 -1.28 4.36 -5.65
C TRP A 62 -2.16 5.50 -5.14
N HIS A 63 -2.33 5.62 -3.82
CA HIS A 63 -3.06 6.75 -3.24
C HIS A 63 -2.40 8.07 -3.60
N HIS A 64 -1.07 8.18 -3.49
CA HIS A 64 -0.34 9.37 -3.90
C HIS A 64 -0.48 9.64 -5.41
N ARG A 65 -0.32 8.61 -6.25
CA ARG A 65 -0.42 8.73 -7.71
C ARG A 65 -1.79 9.23 -8.20
N TYR A 66 -2.86 8.85 -7.51
CA TYR A 66 -4.23 9.28 -7.84
C TYR A 66 -4.73 10.46 -7.00
N GLY A 67 -3.86 11.14 -6.25
CA GLY A 67 -4.23 12.30 -5.44
C GLY A 67 -5.12 11.98 -4.23
N LEU A 68 -5.23 10.71 -3.85
CA LEU A 68 -5.94 10.23 -2.67
C LEU A 68 -5.08 10.25 -1.39
N SER A 69 -3.87 10.81 -1.45
CA SER A 69 -3.02 11.03 -0.28
C SER A 69 -3.59 12.14 0.62
N THR A 70 -4.71 11.84 1.29
CA THR A 70 -5.13 12.54 2.50
C THR A 70 -4.51 11.81 3.69
N VAL A 71 -3.29 12.19 4.05
CA VAL A 71 -2.87 12.25 5.46
C VAL A 71 -1.76 13.30 5.54
N ARG A 72 -2.16 14.57 5.61
CA ARG A 72 -1.38 15.50 6.43
C ARG A 72 -1.83 15.20 7.85
N ALA A 73 -0.96 14.65 8.69
CA ALA A 73 -1.18 14.79 10.12
C ALA A 73 -1.11 16.30 10.38
N SER A 74 -2.26 16.99 10.36
CA SER A 74 -2.35 18.26 11.06
C SER A 74 -2.07 17.90 12.51
N GLN A 75 -0.90 18.29 13.00
CA GLN A 75 -0.80 18.52 14.44
C GLN A 75 -1.93 19.50 14.78
N PRO A 76 -2.67 19.30 15.88
CA PRO A 76 -3.53 20.36 16.38
C PRO A 76 -2.65 21.61 16.55
N ASP A 77 -2.94 22.62 15.74
CA ASP A 77 -2.30 23.93 15.82
C ASP A 77 -2.85 24.60 17.08
N GLY A 78 -2.03 24.68 18.13
CA GLY A 78 -2.38 25.35 19.38
C GLY A 78 -2.05 24.53 20.62
N GLU A 79 -1.02 24.96 21.35
CA GLU A 79 -0.99 24.77 22.80
C GLU A 79 -2.19 25.54 23.37
N GLU A 80 -3.26 24.83 23.73
CA GLU A 80 -4.41 25.42 24.42
C GLU A 80 -3.91 26.04 25.74
N ASN A 81 -3.81 27.37 25.79
CA ASN A 81 -3.50 28.09 27.02
C ASN A 81 -4.70 27.97 27.97
N LEU A 82 -4.62 27.04 28.92
CA LEU A 82 -5.64 26.82 29.95
C LEU A 82 -5.61 27.85 31.09
N ASP A 83 -4.73 28.86 31.01
CA ASP A 83 -4.48 29.83 32.08
C ASP A 83 -5.10 31.22 31.84
N ALA A 84 -5.91 31.40 30.79
CA ALA A 84 -6.53 32.70 30.48
C ALA A 84 -7.68 33.13 31.43
N LEU A 85 -7.84 32.47 32.58
CA LEU A 85 -8.88 32.81 33.58
C LEU A 85 -8.34 32.81 35.02
N ARG A 86 -7.37 33.67 35.32
CA ARG A 86 -7.03 34.01 36.71
C ARG A 86 -6.69 35.48 36.91
#